data_AF-A0A1D8X7V7-F1
#
_entry.id   AF-A0A1D8X7V7-F1
#
_cell.length_a   1.000
_cell.length_b   1.000
_cell.length_c   1.000
_cell.angle_alpha   90.00
_cell.angle_beta   90.00
_cell.angle_gamma   90.00
#
_symmetry.space_group_name_H-M   'P 1'
#
loop_
_entity.id
_entity.type
_entity.pdbx_description
1 polymer ?
#
loop_
_entity_poly.entity_id
_entity_poly.type
_entity_poly.pdbx_seq_one_letter_code
_entity_poly.pdbx_strand_id
1 'polypeptide(L)'
;MLQDFSFFNRPISPHLTIYVPQQSSAFSIWHRISGVLTLLCSFVLVSTLNNLVLCNSQNILFEIYFILYFKVIRIVSLLFLIILFYHLFNGLRHIFWNLDVLLSKQFFTHFTIFIVFIFLIGLLIL
;
A
#
# COMPACT_ATOMS: atom_id res chain seq x y z
N MET A 1 -24.27 -14.05 -24.03
CA MET A 1 -24.26 -12.59 -23.79
C MET A 1 -22.90 -11.94 -24.08
N LEU A 2 -21.75 -12.48 -23.64
CA LEU A 2 -20.43 -11.96 -24.09
C LEU A 2 -19.89 -12.58 -25.38
N GLN A 3 -20.38 -13.76 -25.77
CA GLN A 3 -19.93 -14.47 -26.98
C GLN A 3 -20.36 -13.78 -28.28
N ASP A 4 -21.40 -12.95 -28.24
CA ASP A 4 -22.02 -12.40 -29.44
C ASP A 4 -21.22 -11.21 -30.04
N PHE A 5 -20.35 -10.57 -29.26
CA PHE A 5 -19.57 -9.41 -29.71
C PHE A 5 -18.36 -9.77 -30.57
N SER A 6 -17.75 -10.94 -30.35
CA SER A 6 -16.60 -11.40 -31.14
C SER A 6 -17.00 -11.73 -32.59
N PHE A 7 -18.26 -12.14 -32.81
CA PHE A 7 -18.79 -12.44 -34.15
C PHE A 7 -18.87 -11.22 -35.08
N PHE A 8 -19.01 -10.01 -34.54
CA PHE A 8 -19.22 -8.79 -35.35
C PHE A 8 -17.98 -7.90 -35.46
N ASN A 9 -16.80 -8.39 -35.05
CA ASN A 9 -15.53 -7.65 -35.06
C ASN A 9 -15.65 -6.22 -34.51
N ARG A 10 -16.49 -6.05 -33.47
CA ARG A 10 -16.76 -4.73 -32.89
C ARG A 10 -15.57 -4.31 -32.05
N PRO A 11 -14.96 -3.14 -32.31
CA PRO A 11 -13.84 -2.68 -31.51
C PRO A 11 -14.31 -2.29 -30.10
N ILE A 12 -13.43 -2.50 -29.11
CA ILE A 12 -13.64 -2.04 -27.74
C ILE A 12 -13.38 -0.53 -27.71
N SER A 13 -14.31 0.25 -27.18
CA SER A 13 -14.11 1.69 -27.02
C SER A 13 -12.90 1.98 -26.13
N PRO A 14 -12.09 3.01 -26.46
CA PRO A 14 -11.02 3.45 -25.58
C PRO A 14 -11.61 3.86 -24.22
N HIS A 15 -10.95 3.45 -23.13
CA HIS A 15 -11.44 3.67 -21.76
C HIS A 15 -10.32 4.26 -20.91
N LEU A 16 -9.40 3.44 -20.39
CA LEU A 16 -8.29 3.90 -19.54
C LEU A 16 -7.37 4.91 -20.23
N THR A 17 -7.23 4.82 -21.55
CA THR A 17 -6.36 5.69 -22.35
C THR A 17 -6.89 7.11 -22.52
N ILE A 18 -8.21 7.31 -22.41
CA ILE A 18 -8.86 8.62 -22.59
C ILE A 18 -9.54 9.13 -21.30
N TYR A 19 -9.56 8.33 -20.24
CA TYR A 19 -10.21 8.67 -18.99
C TYR A 19 -9.39 9.68 -18.18
N VAL A 20 -10.04 10.75 -17.71
CA VAL A 20 -9.40 11.73 -16.82
C VAL A 20 -9.27 11.13 -15.42
N PRO A 21 -8.05 11.01 -14.84
CA PRO A 21 -7.87 10.41 -13.53
C PRO A 21 -8.62 11.19 -12.45
N GLN A 22 -9.52 10.52 -11.75
CA GLN A 22 -10.22 11.05 -10.59
C GLN A 22 -9.53 10.61 -9.31
N GLN A 23 -9.67 11.39 -8.23
CA GLN A 23 -9.11 11.01 -6.94
C GLN A 23 -9.65 9.66 -6.46
N SER A 24 -10.96 9.39 -6.63
CA SER A 24 -11.59 8.11 -6.29
C SER A 24 -10.94 6.92 -7.03
N SER A 25 -10.75 7.04 -8.34
CA SER A 25 -10.10 6.00 -9.14
C SER A 25 -8.65 5.78 -8.75
N ALA A 26 -7.89 6.86 -8.48
CA ALA A 26 -6.50 6.77 -8.07
C ALA A 26 -6.37 6.07 -6.72
N PHE A 27 -7.16 6.46 -5.71
CA PHE A 27 -7.15 5.82 -4.39
C PHE A 27 -7.58 4.35 -4.45
N SER A 28 -8.49 3.97 -5.36
CA SER A 28 -8.85 2.56 -5.53
C SER A 28 -7.69 1.74 -6.11
N ILE A 29 -6.98 2.26 -7.11
CA ILE A 29 -5.80 1.59 -7.70
C ILE A 29 -4.69 1.44 -6.64
N TRP A 30 -4.40 2.52 -5.92
CA TRP A 30 -3.39 2.51 -4.86
C TRP A 30 -3.77 1.58 -3.70
N HIS A 31 -5.06 1.43 -3.35
CA HIS A 31 -5.51 0.44 -2.36
C HIS A 31 -5.13 -0.99 -2.76
N ARG A 32 -5.31 -1.33 -4.04
CA ARG A 32 -4.96 -2.66 -4.58
C ARG A 32 -3.44 -2.88 -4.56
N ILE A 33 -2.68 -1.89 -5.05
CA ILE A 33 -1.21 -1.96 -5.07
C ILE A 33 -0.66 -2.09 -3.65
N SER A 34 -1.12 -1.24 -2.73
CA SER A 34 -0.71 -1.31 -1.32
C SER A 34 -1.04 -2.65 -0.68
N GLY A 35 -2.21 -3.25 -0.97
CA GLY A 35 -2.56 -4.57 -0.43
C GLY A 35 -1.59 -5.66 -0.84
N VAL A 36 -1.17 -5.67 -2.12
CA VAL A 36 -0.15 -6.62 -2.61
C VAL A 36 1.20 -6.36 -1.94
N LEU A 37 1.61 -5.10 -1.82
CA LEU A 37 2.88 -4.73 -1.16
C LEU A 37 2.88 -5.11 0.32
N THR A 38 1.79 -4.83 1.04
CA THR A 38 1.65 -5.19 2.46
C THR A 38 1.76 -6.69 2.66
N LEU A 39 1.13 -7.49 1.79
CA LEU A 39 1.24 -8.95 1.82
C LEU A 39 2.70 -9.38 1.61
N LEU A 40 3.37 -8.91 0.55
CA LEU A 40 4.76 -9.28 0.27
C LEU A 40 5.72 -8.88 1.41
N CYS A 41 5.60 -7.64 1.91
CA CYS A 41 6.41 -7.17 3.03
C CYS A 41 6.15 -7.96 4.32
N SER A 42 4.92 -8.40 4.58
CA SER A 42 4.60 -9.22 5.76
C SER A 42 5.34 -10.57 5.73
N PHE A 43 5.43 -11.22 4.56
CA PHE A 43 6.20 -12.46 4.40
C PHE A 43 7.69 -12.25 4.66
N VAL A 44 8.26 -11.17 4.10
CA VAL A 44 9.66 -10.82 4.32
C VAL A 44 9.92 -10.56 5.80
N LEU A 45 9.05 -9.81 6.47
CA LEU A 45 9.19 -9.48 7.89
C LEU A 45 9.17 -10.75 8.76
N VAL A 46 8.21 -11.66 8.55
CA VAL A 46 8.15 -12.95 9.27
C VAL A 46 9.41 -13.78 9.04
N SER A 47 9.89 -13.86 7.79
CA SER A 47 11.15 -14.54 7.44
C SER A 47 12.36 -13.94 8.18
N THR A 48 12.47 -12.61 8.18
CA THR A 48 13.59 -11.92 8.85
C THR A 48 13.58 -12.13 10.37
N LEU A 49 12.41 -12.07 11.01
CA LEU A 49 12.27 -12.34 12.45
C LEU A 49 12.66 -13.78 12.79
N ASN A 50 12.25 -14.75 11.98
CA ASN A 50 12.62 -16.14 12.18
C ASN A 50 14.14 -16.36 12.12
N ASN A 51 14.81 -15.73 11.14
CA ASN A 51 16.28 -15.79 11.03
C ASN A 51 16.98 -15.12 12.21
N LEU A 52 16.47 -13.99 12.72
CA LEU A 52 17.03 -13.31 13.88
C LEU A 52 16.95 -14.17 15.16
N VAL A 53 15.87 -14.93 15.35
CA VAL A 53 15.73 -15.84 16.49
C VAL A 53 16.72 -17.02 16.42
N LEU A 54 17.11 -17.44 15.21
CA LEU A 54 17.97 -18.60 14.98
C LEU A 54 19.47 -18.27 14.91
N CYS A 55 19.86 -17.00 14.80
CA CYS A 55 21.26 -16.59 14.67
C CYS A 55 21.99 -16.48 16.02
N ASN A 56 23.14 -17.15 16.16
CA ASN A 56 24.05 -17.01 17.30
C ASN A 56 24.92 -15.75 17.15
N SER A 57 24.95 -14.90 18.19
CA SER A 57 25.48 -13.53 18.16
C SER A 57 27.02 -13.38 18.18
N GLN A 58 27.79 -14.42 17.89
CA GLN A 58 29.24 -14.46 18.17
C GLN A 58 30.16 -14.09 16.99
N ASN A 59 29.62 -13.67 15.84
CA ASN A 59 30.43 -13.40 14.65
C ASN A 59 30.65 -11.90 14.44
N ILE A 60 31.91 -11.44 14.36
CA ILE A 60 32.27 -10.03 14.08
C ILE A 60 31.73 -9.54 12.71
N LEU A 61 31.60 -10.45 11.74
CA LEU A 61 30.93 -10.16 10.47
C LEU A 61 29.44 -9.84 10.66
N PHE A 62 28.80 -10.40 11.70
CA PHE A 62 27.42 -10.10 12.05
C PHE A 62 27.27 -8.66 12.53
N GLU A 63 28.22 -8.10 13.29
CA GLU A 63 28.15 -6.71 13.77
C GLU A 63 28.26 -5.67 12.64
N ILE A 64 29.17 -5.88 11.68
CA ILE A 64 29.34 -4.99 10.53
C ILE A 64 28.12 -5.09 9.59
N TYR A 65 27.62 -6.32 9.36
CA TYR A 65 26.35 -6.52 8.66
C TYR A 65 25.23 -5.81 9.41
N PHE A 66 25.12 -5.98 10.73
CA PHE A 66 24.05 -5.41 11.55
C PHE A 66 23.99 -3.90 11.41
N ILE A 67 25.11 -3.16 11.45
CA ILE A 67 25.11 -1.70 11.37
C ILE A 67 24.62 -1.17 10.01
N LEU A 68 25.11 -1.74 8.90
CA LEU A 68 24.67 -1.35 7.55
C LEU A 68 23.23 -1.79 7.27
N TYR A 69 22.87 -2.98 7.73
CA TYR A 69 21.54 -3.55 7.60
C TYR A 69 20.53 -2.81 8.48
N PHE A 70 20.93 -2.24 9.63
CA PHE A 70 20.03 -1.51 10.53
C PHE A 70 19.48 -0.23 9.93
N LYS A 71 20.30 0.54 9.19
CA LYS A 71 19.82 1.75 8.48
C LYS A 71 18.84 1.39 7.35
N VAL A 72 19.16 0.35 6.57
CA VAL A 72 18.31 -0.11 5.47
C VAL A 72 17.01 -0.69 5.99
N ILE A 73 17.06 -1.56 7.02
CA ILE A 73 15.88 -2.08 7.69
C ILE A 73 15.03 -0.94 8.22
N ARG A 74 15.60 0.04 8.93
CA ARG A 74 14.83 1.16 9.47
C ARG A 74 14.02 1.89 8.39
N ILE A 75 14.62 2.16 7.23
CA ILE A 75 13.94 2.80 6.10
C ILE A 75 12.85 1.88 5.53
N VAL A 76 13.16 0.61 5.31
CA VAL A 76 12.21 -0.38 4.76
C VAL A 76 11.03 -0.60 5.70
N SER A 77 11.27 -0.72 7.01
CA SER A 77 10.25 -0.85 8.04
C SER A 77 9.34 0.38 8.09
N LEU A 78 9.90 1.58 7.91
CA LEU A 78 9.13 2.82 7.87
C LEU A 78 8.26 2.92 6.62
N LEU A 79 8.81 2.60 5.44
CA LEU A 79 8.04 2.52 4.19
C LEU A 79 6.92 1.49 4.30
N PHE A 80 7.21 0.34 4.92
CA PHE A 80 6.20 -0.68 5.18
C PHE A 80 5.08 -0.17 6.09
N LEU A 81 5.40 0.52 7.19
CA LEU A 81 4.40 1.12 8.07
C LEU A 81 3.52 2.14 7.33
N ILE A 82 4.11 2.98 6.49
CA ILE A 82 3.38 3.96 5.67
C ILE A 82 2.39 3.25 4.74
N ILE A 83 2.84 2.22 4.01
CA ILE A 83 2.00 1.45 3.09
C ILE A 83 0.89 0.73 3.87
N LEU A 84 1.22 0.15 5.02
CA LEU A 84 0.28 -0.53 5.92
C LEU A 84 -0.81 0.43 6.41
N PHE A 85 -0.44 1.60 6.92
CA PHE A 85 -1.41 2.59 7.39
C PHE A 85 -2.30 3.11 6.26
N TYR A 86 -1.72 3.42 5.10
CA TYR A 86 -2.50 3.78 3.93
C TYR A 86 -3.52 2.69 3.57
N HIS A 87 -3.09 1.44 3.49
CA HIS A 87 -3.96 0.31 3.16
C HIS A 87 -5.07 0.14 4.19
N LEU A 88 -4.73 0.21 5.48
CA LEU A 88 -5.66 0.06 6.60
C LEU A 88 -6.72 1.17 6.61
N PHE A 89 -6.33 2.44 6.56
CA PHE A 89 -7.29 3.55 6.59
C PHE A 89 -8.17 3.58 5.33
N ASN A 90 -7.59 3.24 4.17
CA ASN A 90 -8.37 3.17 2.94
C ASN A 90 -9.33 1.96 2.94
N GLY A 91 -8.92 0.85 3.56
CA GLY A 91 -9.79 -0.30 3.83
C GLY A 91 -10.95 0.04 4.77
N LEU A 92 -10.69 0.77 5.87
CA LEU A 92 -11.74 1.26 6.77
C LEU A 92 -12.75 2.14 6.03
N ARG A 93 -12.28 3.02 5.15
CA ARG A 93 -13.15 3.83 4.29
C ARG A 93 -14.01 2.96 3.37
N HIS A 94 -13.46 1.90 2.77
CA HIS A 94 -14.25 0.95 1.99
C HIS A 94 -15.31 0.22 2.83
N ILE A 95 -15.00 -0.14 4.08
CA ILE A 95 -15.99 -0.71 5.01
C ILE A 95 -17.12 0.28 5.28
N PHE A 96 -16.81 1.56 5.57
CA PHE A 96 -17.83 2.59 5.76
C PHE A 96 -18.70 2.79 4.52
N TRP A 97 -18.10 2.75 3.33
CA TRP A 97 -18.85 2.83 2.07
C TRP A 97 -19.77 1.64 1.85
N ASN A 98 -19.36 0.43 2.24
CA ASN A 98 -20.24 -0.75 2.18
C ASN A 98 -21.42 -0.66 3.17
N LEU A 99 -21.32 0.20 4.18
CA LEU A 99 -22.39 0.52 5.12
C LEU A 99 -23.21 1.75 4.67
N ASP A 100 -22.95 2.28 3.47
CA ASP A 100 -23.54 3.52 2.93
C ASP A 100 -23.25 4.79 3.77
N VAL A 101 -22.15 4.78 4.52
CA VAL A 101 -21.69 5.89 5.37
C VAL A 101 -20.53 6.64 4.69
N LEU A 102 -20.45 7.96 4.88
CA LEU A 102 -19.32 8.81 4.43
C LEU A 102 -19.09 8.86 2.90
N LEU A 103 -20.18 8.91 2.14
CA LEU A 103 -20.18 8.95 0.67
C LEU A 103 -19.98 10.36 0.07
N SER A 104 -19.90 11.40 0.90
CA SER A 104 -19.79 12.79 0.42
C SER A 104 -18.41 13.09 -0.18
N LYS A 105 -18.38 13.94 -1.22
CA LYS A 105 -17.12 14.38 -1.84
C LYS A 105 -16.21 15.15 -0.88
N GLN A 106 -16.78 15.90 0.05
CA GLN A 106 -16.04 16.64 1.09
C GLN A 106 -15.30 15.69 2.02
N PHE A 107 -15.92 14.57 2.40
CA PHE A 107 -15.24 13.56 3.20
C PHE A 107 -14.03 12.98 2.47
N PHE A 108 -14.15 12.77 1.15
CA PHE A 108 -13.04 12.31 0.33
C PHE A 108 -11.83 13.25 0.43
N THR A 109 -12.03 14.57 0.33
CA THR A 109 -10.94 15.54 0.46
C THR A 109 -10.33 15.55 1.86
N HIS A 110 -11.14 15.49 2.93
CA HIS A 110 -10.61 15.42 4.29
C HIS A 110 -9.80 14.15 4.54
N PHE A 111 -10.27 13.01 4.03
CA PHE A 111 -9.55 11.74 4.08
C PHE A 111 -8.20 11.79 3.35
N THR A 112 -8.13 12.45 2.19
CA THR A 112 -6.86 12.65 1.49
C THR A 112 -5.87 13.49 2.31
N ILE A 113 -6.34 14.58 2.93
CA ILE A 113 -5.51 15.44 3.78
C ILE A 113 -5.00 14.66 4.99
N PHE A 114 -5.87 13.87 5.62
CA PHE A 114 -5.52 13.02 6.76
C PHE A 114 -4.40 12.02 6.43
N ILE A 115 -4.47 11.35 5.27
CA ILE A 115 -3.41 10.43 4.83
C ILE A 115 -2.09 11.17 4.58
N VAL A 116 -2.13 12.32 3.92
CA VAL A 116 -0.94 13.14 3.67
C VAL A 116 -0.32 13.62 4.99
N PHE A 117 -1.14 13.99 5.97
CA PHE A 117 -0.67 14.40 7.29
C PHE A 117 0.04 13.27 8.04
N ILE A 118 -0.52 12.05 8.04
CA ILE A 118 0.15 10.87 8.62
C ILE A 118 1.48 10.62 7.93
N PHE A 119 1.52 10.73 6.61
CA PHE A 119 2.74 10.54 5.83
C PHE A 119 3.82 11.56 6.21
N LEU A 120 3.46 12.84 6.32
CA LEU A 120 4.37 13.91 6.71
C LEU A 120 4.89 13.74 8.14
N ILE A 121 4.03 13.32 9.09
CA ILE A 121 4.47 12.98 10.44
C ILE A 121 5.45 11.81 10.41
N GLY A 122 5.15 10.77 9.63
CA GLY A 122 6.04 9.61 9.47
C GLY A 122 7.42 10.00 8.94
N LEU A 123 7.48 10.96 8.01
CA LEU A 123 8.75 11.51 7.52
C LEU A 123 9.49 12.37 8.57
N LEU A 124 8.76 13.12 9.41
CA LEU A 124 9.33 13.97 10.45
C LEU A 124 9.99 13.20 11.59
N ILE A 125 9.55 11.96 11.85
CA ILE A 125 10.09 11.08 12.89
C ILE A 125 11.44 10.44 12.45
N LEU A 126 11.83 10.59 11.17
CA LEU A 126 13.03 9.98 10.60
C LEU A 126 14.32 10.69 11.01
#